data_AF-A0A8S9NVQ7-F1
#
_entry.id   AF-A0A8S9NVQ7-F1
#
_cell.length_a   1.000
_cell.length_b   1.000
_cell.length_c   1.000
_cell.angle_alpha   90.00
_cell.angle_beta   90.00
_cell.angle_gamma   90.00
#
_symmetry.space_group_name_H-M   'P 1'
#
loop_
_entity.id
_entity.type
_entity.pdbx_description
1 polymer ?
#
loop_
_entity_poly.entity_id
_entity_poly.type
_entity_poly.pdbx_seq_one_letter_code
_entity_poly.pdbx_strand_id
1 'polypeptide(L)'
;MGPFKVEREVRQRLVRRSWNCGKNILKATQSNLATKGSLKPVPDAAEPPSKEEIKELIESGAFTASVDGINEDEEEMEEEEIRNFVSIGSKETPTIEIWDLDVRHEELPCIQLGGLEEMEIIKKKKSKKQKYKEGSHTDSVLGLAWNKEFRNILASGSADNKVKVWDVATGTCKITMEHHTKEVQAIAWNHCAPEVLLSGSFDQTVVLKDGRQPSHSGFKWSVMSDVESLAWDPHCEHSFVVSLEDGTVKGFDIRTAQSGSDSDLKPSFTIQAHDQDKGVSSISYNISAPNLLATGSMDKTVKLWELTNNEPSCIASHKPKAGAV
;
A
#
# COMPACT_ATOMS: atom_id res chain seq x y z
N MET A 1 10.49 -31.34 29.01
CA MET A 1 10.59 -29.98 28.47
C MET A 1 10.71 -30.09 26.96
N GLY A 2 9.60 -29.91 26.25
CA GLY A 2 9.55 -29.82 24.79
C GLY A 2 8.77 -28.55 24.44
N PRO A 3 9.13 -27.82 23.38
CA PRO A 3 8.74 -26.42 23.24
C PRO A 3 7.26 -26.30 22.88
N PHE A 4 6.66 -25.26 23.47
CA PHE A 4 5.29 -24.83 23.27
C PHE A 4 5.00 -24.61 21.78
N LYS A 5 4.16 -25.47 21.20
CA LYS A 5 3.50 -25.23 19.93
C LYS A 5 2.26 -24.37 20.25
N VAL A 6 2.42 -23.06 20.26
CA VAL A 6 1.25 -22.17 20.27
C VAL A 6 0.70 -22.16 18.85
N GLU A 7 -0.43 -22.83 18.67
CA GLU A 7 -1.29 -22.65 17.50
C GLU A 7 -1.76 -21.19 17.53
N ARG A 8 -1.02 -20.29 16.85
CA ARG A 8 -1.45 -18.91 16.63
C ARG A 8 -2.09 -18.83 15.25
N GLU A 9 -3.33 -18.41 15.24
CA GLU A 9 -4.12 -18.17 14.04
C GLU A 9 -3.54 -16.97 13.30
N VAL A 10 -2.75 -17.23 12.26
CA VAL A 10 -2.31 -16.23 11.29
C VAL A 10 -3.55 -15.59 10.66
N ARG A 11 -3.74 -14.30 10.94
CA ARG A 11 -4.89 -13.52 10.48
C ARG A 11 -4.71 -13.15 9.02
N GLN A 12 -5.56 -13.67 8.14
CA GLN A 12 -5.64 -13.18 6.76
C GLN A 12 -6.24 -11.78 6.77
N ARG A 13 -5.48 -10.80 6.27
CA ARG A 13 -5.95 -9.42 6.15
C ARG A 13 -6.45 -9.18 4.74
N LEU A 14 -7.76 -8.98 4.61
CA LEU A 14 -8.39 -8.59 3.36
C LEU A 14 -8.07 -7.11 3.08
N VAL A 15 -7.51 -6.80 1.91
CA VAL A 15 -7.24 -5.41 1.52
C VAL A 15 -8.05 -5.07 0.28
N ARG A 16 -9.04 -4.19 0.45
CA ARG A 16 -9.99 -3.76 -0.59
C ARG A 16 -9.58 -2.42 -1.19
N ARG A 17 -9.91 -2.21 -2.47
CA ARG A 17 -9.75 -0.90 -3.12
C ARG A 17 -10.70 -0.68 -4.29
N SER A 18 -11.11 0.56 -4.50
CA SER A 18 -11.83 1.05 -5.70
C SER A 18 -10.88 1.81 -6.64
N TRP A 19 -11.06 1.70 -7.95
CA TRP A 19 -10.20 2.20 -9.02
C TRP A 19 -11.00 2.80 -10.16
N ASN A 20 -10.36 3.43 -11.15
CA ASN A 20 -10.87 3.77 -12.49
C ASN A 20 -10.04 3.00 -13.53
N CYS A 21 -10.65 2.31 -14.49
CA CYS A 21 -9.97 1.48 -15.47
C CYS A 21 -10.32 1.95 -16.90
N GLY A 22 -9.53 2.88 -17.45
CA GLY A 22 -9.45 3.03 -18.90
C GLY A 22 -8.78 1.78 -19.51
N LYS A 23 -9.26 1.30 -20.66
CA LYS A 23 -8.96 -0.03 -21.24
C LYS A 23 -7.50 -0.31 -21.66
N ASN A 24 -6.52 0.47 -21.22
CA ASN A 24 -5.12 0.34 -21.67
C ASN A 24 -4.21 -0.55 -20.81
N ILE A 25 -4.71 -1.19 -19.74
CA ILE A 25 -3.86 -2.06 -18.89
C ILE A 25 -3.49 -3.40 -19.58
N LEU A 26 -4.08 -3.75 -20.72
CA LEU A 26 -3.78 -5.02 -21.43
C LEU A 26 -2.97 -4.90 -22.73
N LYS A 27 -2.47 -3.72 -23.12
CA LYS A 27 -1.50 -3.60 -24.22
C LYS A 27 -0.48 -2.49 -23.97
N ALA A 28 0.67 -2.85 -23.40
CA ALA A 28 1.87 -2.03 -23.50
C ALA A 28 2.92 -2.77 -24.35
N THR A 29 2.92 -2.47 -25.65
CA THR A 29 4.05 -2.72 -26.54
C THR A 29 4.93 -1.47 -26.57
N GLN A 30 6.23 -1.70 -26.69
CA GLN A 30 7.33 -0.74 -26.68
C GLN A 30 7.16 0.44 -27.65
N SER A 31 7.60 1.63 -27.25
CA SER A 31 8.44 2.48 -28.12
C SER A 31 9.15 3.60 -27.35
N ASN A 32 10.20 4.14 -27.99
CA ASN A 32 11.41 4.76 -27.44
C ASN A 32 11.39 6.30 -27.36
N LEU A 33 12.32 6.81 -26.53
CA LEU A 33 13.09 8.08 -26.54
C LEU A 33 12.77 9.18 -27.58
N ALA A 34 12.75 10.46 -27.14
CA ALA A 34 13.80 11.46 -27.45
C ALA A 34 13.59 12.87 -26.83
N THR A 35 14.68 13.33 -26.18
CA THR A 35 15.30 14.67 -25.94
C THR A 35 14.65 16.04 -26.25
N LYS A 36 14.77 16.94 -25.25
CA LYS A 36 15.24 18.37 -25.18
C LYS A 36 14.87 19.40 -26.28
N GLY A 37 14.33 20.55 -25.84
CA GLY A 37 14.45 21.89 -26.47
C GLY A 37 13.86 23.00 -25.58
N SER A 38 14.67 23.79 -24.86
CA SER A 38 15.07 25.19 -25.12
C SER A 38 13.92 26.22 -25.18
N LEU A 39 13.86 27.08 -24.15
CA LEU A 39 12.97 28.23 -23.99
C LEU A 39 13.32 29.35 -24.98
N LYS A 40 12.32 29.88 -25.70
CA LYS A 40 12.39 31.15 -26.45
C LYS A 40 11.71 32.28 -25.66
N PRO A 41 12.16 33.55 -25.81
CA PRO A 41 11.70 34.66 -24.99
C PRO A 41 10.35 35.21 -25.44
N VAL A 42 9.61 35.77 -24.47
CA VAL A 42 8.31 36.44 -24.61
C VAL A 42 8.48 37.78 -25.35
N PRO A 43 7.72 38.10 -26.41
CA PRO A 43 7.68 39.44 -26.98
C PRO A 43 6.72 40.35 -26.20
N ASP A 44 7.09 41.64 -26.11
CA ASP A 44 6.32 42.73 -25.50
C ASP A 44 4.88 42.83 -26.03
N ALA A 45 3.97 43.21 -25.15
CA ALA A 45 2.54 43.34 -25.41
C ALA A 45 2.26 44.37 -26.53
N ALA A 46 1.75 43.89 -27.67
CA ALA A 46 1.15 44.74 -28.69
C ALA A 46 -0.18 45.32 -28.17
N GLU A 47 -0.40 46.62 -28.37
CA GLU A 47 -1.66 47.28 -28.00
C GLU A 47 -2.84 46.66 -28.78
N PRO A 48 -4.01 46.48 -28.13
CA PRO A 48 -5.16 45.86 -28.78
C PRO A 48 -5.71 46.76 -29.91
N PRO A 49 -6.12 46.16 -31.05
CA PRO A 49 -6.63 46.91 -32.19
C PRO A 49 -7.90 47.68 -31.82
N SER A 50 -8.07 48.83 -32.47
CA SER A 50 -9.21 49.72 -32.29
C SER A 50 -10.52 49.06 -32.73
N LYS A 51 -11.66 49.53 -32.19
CA LYS A 51 -12.98 48.99 -32.54
C LYS A 51 -13.31 49.17 -34.02
N GLU A 52 -12.71 50.15 -34.70
CA GLU A 52 -12.88 50.35 -36.14
C GLU A 52 -12.16 49.27 -36.96
N GLU A 53 -10.93 48.87 -36.59
CA GLU A 53 -10.17 47.82 -37.29
C GLU A 53 -10.82 46.43 -37.17
N ILE A 54 -11.41 46.12 -36.01
CA ILE A 54 -12.15 44.87 -35.80
C ILE A 54 -13.39 44.82 -36.68
N LYS A 55 -14.02 45.97 -36.93
CA LYS A 55 -15.25 46.05 -37.74
C LYS A 55 -14.94 45.87 -39.23
N GLU A 56 -13.83 46.44 -39.69
CA GLU A 56 -13.38 46.32 -41.08
C GLU A 56 -12.95 44.87 -41.42
N LEU A 57 -12.32 44.15 -40.48
CA LEU A 57 -11.95 42.74 -40.63
C LEU A 57 -13.14 41.77 -40.72
N ILE A 58 -14.25 42.10 -40.07
CA ILE A 58 -15.49 41.30 -40.13
C ILE A 58 -16.25 41.60 -41.43
N GLU A 59 -16.27 42.85 -41.88
CA GLU A 59 -16.96 43.27 -43.11
C GLU A 59 -16.20 42.85 -44.39
N SER A 60 -14.87 42.68 -44.33
CA SER A 60 -14.06 42.28 -45.49
C SER A 60 -14.18 40.81 -45.91
N GLY A 61 -15.02 40.02 -45.22
CA GLY A 61 -15.29 38.63 -45.59
C GLY A 61 -14.10 37.67 -45.45
N ALA A 62 -13.09 38.01 -44.64
CA ALA A 62 -11.85 37.23 -44.50
C ALA A 62 -12.02 35.84 -43.83
N PHE A 63 -13.24 35.44 -43.47
CA PHE A 63 -13.51 34.18 -42.78
C PHE A 63 -14.54 33.26 -43.45
N THR A 64 -14.84 33.42 -44.74
CA THR A 64 -15.67 32.44 -45.46
C THR A 64 -14.83 31.45 -46.26
N ALA A 65 -14.67 30.27 -45.67
CA ALA A 65 -14.44 28.93 -46.23
C ALA A 65 -13.22 28.68 -47.16
N SER A 66 -12.29 27.86 -46.66
CA SER A 66 -11.86 26.68 -47.41
C SER A 66 -12.05 25.46 -46.53
N VAL A 67 -12.97 24.61 -46.97
CA VAL A 67 -13.21 23.25 -46.48
C VAL A 67 -12.06 22.41 -46.98
N ASP A 68 -11.18 21.97 -46.08
CA ASP A 68 -10.30 20.82 -46.31
C ASP A 68 -10.02 20.14 -44.97
N GLY A 69 -10.73 19.04 -44.73
CA GLY A 69 -10.34 17.93 -43.86
C GLY A 69 -9.96 18.25 -42.42
N ILE A 70 -10.91 18.71 -41.60
CA ILE A 70 -10.82 18.42 -40.18
C ILE A 70 -11.33 16.99 -40.03
N ASN A 71 -10.42 16.05 -39.79
CA ASN A 71 -10.81 14.80 -39.14
C ASN A 71 -11.49 15.22 -37.84
N GLU A 72 -12.80 15.06 -37.76
CA GLU A 72 -13.49 14.92 -36.48
C GLU A 72 -12.96 13.62 -35.87
N ASP A 73 -11.77 13.69 -35.29
CA ASP A 73 -11.41 12.81 -34.19
C ASP A 73 -12.35 13.23 -33.05
N GLU A 74 -13.61 12.79 -33.13
CA GLU A 74 -14.42 12.56 -31.94
C GLU A 74 -13.64 11.50 -31.14
N GLU A 75 -12.66 11.97 -30.36
CA GLU A 75 -12.14 11.20 -29.23
C GLU A 75 -13.36 10.98 -28.33
N GLU A 76 -14.03 9.83 -28.54
CA GLU A 76 -14.90 9.24 -27.55
C GLU A 76 -14.07 9.21 -26.26
N MET A 77 -14.30 10.16 -25.37
CA MET A 77 -13.79 10.12 -24.02
C MET A 77 -14.44 8.89 -23.38
N GLU A 78 -13.79 7.72 -23.52
CA GLU A 78 -14.20 6.50 -22.85
C GLU A 78 -14.31 6.84 -21.36
N GLU A 79 -15.52 6.82 -20.82
CA GLU A 79 -15.74 7.01 -19.39
C GLU A 79 -14.85 6.01 -18.65
N GLU A 80 -13.86 6.51 -17.90
CA GLU A 80 -12.99 5.66 -17.10
C GLU A 80 -13.85 4.92 -16.08
N GLU A 81 -14.07 3.63 -16.29
CA GLU A 81 -15.00 2.85 -15.49
C GLU A 81 -14.40 2.56 -14.12
N ILE A 82 -15.09 2.96 -13.03
CA ILE A 82 -14.61 2.68 -11.67
C ILE A 82 -14.64 1.15 -11.44
N ARG A 83 -13.50 0.50 -11.18
CA ARG A 83 -13.39 -0.94 -10.85
C ARG A 83 -12.85 -1.22 -9.44
N ASN A 84 -13.38 -2.20 -8.73
CA ASN A 84 -13.00 -2.53 -7.37
C ASN A 84 -12.21 -3.84 -7.32
N PHE A 85 -11.03 -3.83 -6.70
CA PHE A 85 -10.20 -5.03 -6.56
C PHE A 85 -9.92 -5.34 -5.09
N VAL A 86 -9.75 -6.63 -4.80
CA VAL A 86 -9.29 -7.11 -3.50
C VAL A 86 -8.12 -8.06 -3.69
N SER A 87 -7.09 -7.89 -2.88
CA SER A 87 -5.96 -8.83 -2.82
C SER A 87 -6.08 -9.72 -1.58
N ILE A 88 -5.83 -11.02 -1.76
CA ILE A 88 -5.91 -12.04 -0.72
C ILE A 88 -4.61 -12.85 -0.73
N GLY A 89 -3.98 -12.96 0.44
CA GLY A 89 -2.84 -13.85 0.65
C GLY A 89 -3.33 -15.21 1.14
N SER A 90 -2.91 -16.29 0.47
CA SER A 90 -3.21 -17.64 0.95
C SER A 90 -2.17 -18.09 2.00
N LYS A 91 -2.63 -18.93 2.93
CA LYS A 91 -1.81 -19.56 3.98
C LYS A 91 -1.25 -20.90 3.52
N GLU A 92 -1.99 -21.61 2.67
CA GLU A 92 -1.63 -22.97 2.22
C GLU A 92 -0.71 -22.93 1.00
N THR A 93 -0.90 -21.92 0.17
CA THR A 93 -0.08 -21.62 -0.99
C THR A 93 0.42 -20.19 -0.81
N PRO A 94 1.72 -19.90 -0.97
CA PRO A 94 2.24 -18.53 -0.87
C PRO A 94 1.92 -17.73 -2.14
N THR A 95 0.66 -17.82 -2.58
CA THR A 95 0.06 -17.14 -3.72
C THR A 95 -0.67 -15.92 -3.22
N ILE A 96 -0.55 -14.83 -3.98
CA ILE A 96 -1.38 -13.65 -3.78
C ILE A 96 -2.39 -13.63 -4.90
N GLU A 97 -3.66 -13.66 -4.55
CA GLU A 97 -4.78 -13.67 -5.48
C GLU A 97 -5.42 -12.29 -5.50
N ILE A 98 -5.75 -11.81 -6.69
CA ILE A 98 -6.45 -10.55 -6.89
C ILE A 98 -7.78 -10.87 -7.56
N TRP A 99 -8.85 -10.35 -6.97
CA TRP A 99 -10.22 -10.59 -7.38
C TRP A 99 -10.90 -9.28 -7.74
N ASP A 100 -11.73 -9.29 -8.77
CA ASP A 100 -12.57 -8.16 -9.14
C ASP A 100 -13.88 -8.23 -8.35
N LEU A 101 -14.12 -7.21 -7.53
CA LEU A 101 -15.31 -7.11 -6.68
C LEU A 101 -16.56 -6.67 -7.43
N ASP A 102 -16.43 -6.11 -8.64
CA ASP A 102 -17.58 -5.72 -9.45
C ASP A 102 -18.14 -6.90 -10.26
N VAL A 103 -17.37 -7.98 -10.35
CA VAL A 103 -17.79 -9.23 -10.98
C VAL A 103 -18.48 -10.14 -9.95
N ARG A 104 -19.81 -10.27 -10.04
CA ARG A 104 -20.61 -11.03 -9.06
C ARG A 104 -20.37 -12.54 -9.03
N HIS A 105 -19.76 -13.11 -10.07
CA HIS A 105 -19.58 -14.55 -10.24
C HIS A 105 -18.19 -14.90 -10.80
N GLU A 106 -17.13 -14.39 -10.18
CA GLU A 106 -15.77 -14.85 -10.47
C GLU A 106 -15.51 -16.17 -9.74
N GLU A 107 -15.28 -17.26 -10.49
CA GLU A 107 -14.92 -18.57 -9.92
C GLU A 107 -13.41 -18.70 -9.68
N LEU A 108 -12.61 -17.82 -10.29
CA LEU A 108 -11.15 -17.79 -10.24
C LEU A 108 -10.67 -16.36 -10.08
N PRO A 109 -9.50 -16.13 -9.46
CA PRO A 109 -8.93 -14.80 -9.35
C PRO A 109 -8.55 -14.27 -10.73
N CYS A 110 -8.78 -12.98 -10.98
CA CYS A 110 -8.37 -12.31 -12.22
C CYS A 110 -6.85 -12.29 -12.40
N ILE A 111 -6.08 -12.20 -11.29
CA ILE A 111 -4.61 -12.22 -11.31
C ILE A 111 -4.10 -13.06 -10.14
N GLN A 112 -3.06 -13.86 -10.40
CA GLN A 112 -2.34 -14.61 -9.37
C GLN A 112 -0.85 -14.28 -9.42
N LEU A 113 -0.31 -13.78 -8.31
CA LEU A 113 1.10 -13.43 -8.17
C LEU A 113 1.84 -14.53 -7.40
N GLY A 114 2.99 -14.93 -7.95
CA GLY A 114 3.85 -15.95 -7.38
C GLY A 114 3.19 -17.34 -7.30
N GLY A 115 3.54 -18.07 -6.24
CA GLY A 115 3.03 -19.40 -5.94
C GLY A 115 3.93 -20.57 -6.32
N LEU A 116 3.35 -21.75 -6.18
CA LEU A 116 4.01 -23.01 -6.52
C LEU A 116 4.10 -23.17 -8.04
N GLU A 117 5.28 -23.59 -8.49
CA GLU A 117 5.53 -24.00 -9.87
C GLU A 117 5.37 -25.52 -10.00
N GLU A 118 6.00 -26.29 -9.10
CA GLU A 118 5.94 -27.76 -9.09
C GLU A 118 5.91 -28.33 -7.66
N MET A 119 5.17 -29.42 -7.45
CA MET A 119 5.25 -30.24 -6.23
C MET A 119 5.79 -31.63 -6.57
N GLU A 120 6.98 -31.96 -6.08
CA GLU A 120 7.54 -33.31 -6.17
C GLU A 120 7.27 -34.11 -4.89
N ILE A 121 6.65 -35.29 -5.03
CA ILE A 121 6.47 -36.24 -3.93
C ILE A 121 7.68 -37.17 -3.89
N ILE A 122 8.55 -37.01 -2.90
CA ILE A 122 9.71 -37.90 -2.72
C ILE A 122 9.24 -39.18 -2.03
N LYS A 123 8.88 -40.18 -2.84
CA LYS A 123 8.36 -41.49 -2.41
C LYS A 123 9.24 -42.21 -1.39
N LYS A 124 10.57 -42.02 -1.45
CA LYS A 124 11.53 -42.64 -0.51
C LYS A 124 11.54 -42.05 0.90
N LYS A 125 11.09 -40.79 1.09
CA LYS A 125 11.16 -40.08 2.39
C LYS A 125 9.80 -39.66 2.96
N LYS A 126 8.68 -39.94 2.26
CA LYS A 126 7.36 -39.35 2.54
C LYS A 126 7.42 -37.81 2.71
N SER A 127 8.36 -37.16 2.02
CA SER A 127 8.56 -35.69 2.08
C SER A 127 8.13 -35.06 0.75
N LYS A 128 7.44 -33.93 0.81
CA LYS A 128 7.10 -33.11 -0.37
C LYS A 128 8.23 -32.08 -0.59
N LYS A 129 8.73 -31.96 -1.82
CA LYS A 129 9.64 -30.89 -2.22
C LYS A 129 8.85 -29.91 -3.08
N GLN A 130 8.75 -28.67 -2.64
CA GLN A 130 8.02 -27.61 -3.31
C GLN A 130 9.02 -26.75 -4.09
N LYS A 131 8.74 -26.51 -5.38
CA LYS A 131 9.44 -25.53 -6.21
C LYS A 131 8.47 -24.37 -6.46
N TYR A 132 8.92 -23.15 -6.20
CA TYR A 132 8.13 -21.94 -6.35
C TYR A 132 8.52 -21.19 -7.62
N LYS A 133 7.57 -20.45 -8.21
CA LYS A 133 7.85 -19.58 -9.35
C LYS A 133 8.88 -18.52 -8.96
N GLU A 134 9.67 -18.05 -9.91
CA GLU A 134 10.65 -16.99 -9.67
C GLU A 134 10.00 -15.77 -9.00
N GLY A 135 10.65 -15.24 -7.96
CA GLY A 135 10.15 -14.09 -7.21
C GLY A 135 9.06 -14.40 -6.18
N SER A 136 8.52 -15.62 -6.11
CA SER A 136 7.48 -16.02 -5.14
C SER A 136 7.93 -15.94 -3.69
N HIS A 137 6.96 -15.76 -2.79
CA HIS A 137 7.14 -16.09 -1.38
C HIS A 137 7.25 -17.60 -1.20
N THR A 138 7.96 -18.02 -0.15
CA THR A 138 8.12 -19.46 0.18
C THR A 138 7.26 -19.91 1.36
N ASP A 139 6.58 -18.97 2.02
CA ASP A 139 5.67 -19.21 3.14
C ASP A 139 4.49 -18.22 3.09
N SER A 140 3.52 -18.41 3.99
CA SER A 140 2.28 -17.66 4.12
C SER A 140 2.46 -16.16 3.95
N VAL A 141 1.58 -15.53 3.16
CA VAL A 141 1.56 -14.07 3.01
C VAL A 141 0.65 -13.50 4.10
N LEU A 142 1.23 -12.69 4.98
CA LEU A 142 0.59 -12.19 6.20
C LEU A 142 0.11 -10.74 6.05
N GLY A 143 0.93 -9.92 5.38
CA GLY A 143 0.67 -8.52 5.15
C GLY A 143 0.54 -8.21 3.66
N LEU A 144 -0.43 -7.40 3.30
CA LEU A 144 -0.63 -6.88 1.95
C LEU A 144 -0.91 -5.38 2.02
N ALA A 145 -0.39 -4.61 1.07
CA ALA A 145 -0.69 -3.19 0.97
C ALA A 145 -0.59 -2.69 -0.47
N TRP A 146 -1.68 -2.11 -0.98
CA TRP A 146 -1.71 -1.44 -2.27
C TRP A 146 -1.09 -0.06 -2.17
N ASN A 147 -0.28 0.31 -3.17
CA ASN A 147 0.23 1.67 -3.28
C ASN A 147 -0.87 2.61 -3.76
N LYS A 148 -1.09 3.74 -3.07
CA LYS A 148 -2.20 4.65 -3.40
C LYS A 148 -2.00 5.41 -4.72
N GLU A 149 -0.79 5.79 -5.07
CA GLU A 149 -0.52 6.54 -6.30
C GLU A 149 -0.31 5.57 -7.48
N PHE A 150 0.63 4.64 -7.31
CA PHE A 150 1.00 3.69 -8.35
C PHE A 150 0.14 2.45 -8.26
N ARG A 151 -0.98 2.48 -8.98
CA ARG A 151 -2.04 1.50 -8.76
C ARG A 151 -1.60 0.05 -9.04
N ASN A 152 -0.74 -0.18 -10.04
CA ASN A 152 -0.19 -1.50 -10.37
C ASN A 152 0.81 -2.03 -9.33
N ILE A 153 1.12 -1.30 -8.26
CA ILE A 153 2.11 -1.69 -7.26
C ILE A 153 1.44 -2.24 -6.00
N LEU A 154 1.79 -3.48 -5.66
CA LEU A 154 1.36 -4.18 -4.46
C LEU A 154 2.58 -4.57 -3.62
N ALA A 155 2.57 -4.28 -2.32
CA ALA A 155 3.56 -4.79 -1.39
C ALA A 155 3.01 -5.98 -0.60
N SER A 156 3.87 -6.95 -0.31
CA SER A 156 3.52 -8.13 0.47
C SER A 156 4.61 -8.48 1.49
N GLY A 157 4.16 -9.01 2.63
CA GLY A 157 4.99 -9.42 3.76
C GLY A 157 4.60 -10.83 4.14
N SER A 158 5.60 -11.65 4.41
CA SER A 158 5.40 -13.09 4.55
C SER A 158 6.10 -13.64 5.79
N ALA A 159 5.68 -14.84 6.17
CA ALA A 159 6.37 -15.67 7.14
C ALA A 159 7.75 -16.15 6.66
N ASP A 160 8.12 -15.92 5.39
CA ASP A 160 9.48 -16.16 4.88
C ASP A 160 10.49 -15.05 5.24
N ASN A 161 10.08 -14.10 6.09
CA ASN A 161 10.82 -12.94 6.57
C ASN A 161 11.11 -11.88 5.49
N LYS A 162 10.53 -12.00 4.30
CA LYS A 162 10.78 -11.07 3.19
C LYS A 162 9.63 -10.11 3.00
N VAL A 163 9.98 -8.92 2.52
CA VAL A 163 9.04 -7.95 1.96
C VAL A 163 9.25 -7.93 0.45
N LYS A 164 8.16 -8.08 -0.31
CA LYS A 164 8.20 -8.04 -1.77
C LYS A 164 7.33 -6.94 -2.32
N VAL A 165 7.75 -6.37 -3.44
CA VAL A 165 6.97 -5.39 -4.21
C VAL A 165 6.72 -5.97 -5.59
N TRP A 166 5.46 -6.02 -5.96
CA TRP A 166 4.95 -6.63 -7.17
C TRP A 166 4.46 -5.57 -8.14
N ASP A 167 4.74 -5.80 -9.41
CA ASP A 167 4.02 -5.15 -10.50
C ASP A 167 2.89 -6.09 -10.94
N VAL A 168 1.67 -5.70 -10.60
CA VAL A 168 0.46 -6.47 -10.85
C VAL A 168 0.17 -6.58 -12.35
N ALA A 169 0.52 -5.55 -13.14
CA ALA A 169 0.27 -5.55 -14.58
C ALA A 169 1.12 -6.58 -15.31
N THR A 170 2.38 -6.76 -14.87
CA THR A 170 3.27 -7.78 -15.45
C THR A 170 3.25 -9.11 -14.71
N GLY A 171 2.62 -9.17 -13.53
CA GLY A 171 2.59 -10.37 -12.68
C GLY A 171 3.96 -10.72 -12.08
N THR A 172 4.91 -9.78 -12.05
CA THR A 172 6.30 -10.05 -11.64
C THR A 172 6.67 -9.37 -10.33
N CYS A 173 7.48 -10.04 -9.51
CA CYS A 173 8.14 -9.41 -8.37
C CYS A 173 9.26 -8.48 -8.86
N LYS A 174 9.20 -7.19 -8.50
CA LYS A 174 10.20 -6.18 -8.89
C LYS A 174 11.28 -6.01 -7.83
N ILE A 175 10.90 -6.07 -6.55
CA ILE A 175 11.80 -5.82 -5.42
C ILE A 175 11.60 -6.92 -4.39
N THR A 176 12.70 -7.46 -3.88
CA THR A 176 12.72 -8.33 -2.69
C THR A 176 13.63 -7.68 -1.65
N MET A 177 13.10 -7.47 -0.45
CA MET A 177 13.82 -6.89 0.69
C MET A 177 13.93 -7.92 1.81
N GLU A 178 15.14 -8.08 2.33
CA GLU A 178 15.52 -9.10 3.32
C GLU A 178 16.10 -8.44 4.58
N HIS A 179 15.45 -7.39 5.08
CA HIS A 179 15.91 -6.64 6.26
C HIS A 179 15.31 -7.12 7.59
N HIS A 180 14.27 -7.97 7.55
CA HIS A 180 13.64 -8.55 8.73
C HIS A 180 14.20 -9.93 9.04
N THR A 181 14.29 -10.29 10.32
CA THR A 181 14.82 -11.59 10.77
C THR A 181 13.73 -12.60 11.15
N LYS A 182 12.48 -12.15 11.22
CA LYS A 182 11.28 -12.96 11.48
C LYS A 182 10.12 -12.55 10.57
N GLU A 183 8.96 -13.18 10.77
CA GLU A 183 7.77 -13.03 9.96
C GLU A 183 7.34 -11.56 9.83
N VAL A 184 6.99 -11.13 8.62
CA VAL A 184 6.52 -9.76 8.36
C VAL A 184 4.99 -9.75 8.32
N GLN A 185 4.40 -9.27 9.41
CA GLN A 185 2.95 -9.28 9.61
C GLN A 185 2.27 -8.02 9.04
N ALA A 186 2.93 -6.86 9.11
CA ALA A 186 2.31 -5.58 8.81
C ALA A 186 3.07 -4.83 7.71
N ILE A 187 2.33 -4.27 6.76
CA ILE A 187 2.87 -3.44 5.69
C ILE A 187 1.94 -2.26 5.45
N ALA A 188 2.50 -1.07 5.21
CA ALA A 188 1.74 0.11 4.84
C ALA A 188 2.53 1.06 3.93
N TRP A 189 1.94 1.41 2.78
CA TRP A 189 2.45 2.50 1.93
C TRP A 189 2.08 3.85 2.55
N ASN A 190 3.01 4.80 2.49
CA ASN A 190 2.73 6.18 2.84
C ASN A 190 1.71 6.77 1.85
N HIS A 191 0.83 7.64 2.36
CA HIS A 191 -0.25 8.22 1.56
C HIS A 191 0.16 9.45 0.76
N CYS A 192 1.20 10.16 1.17
CA CYS A 192 1.71 11.37 0.52
C CYS A 192 2.98 11.09 -0.30
N ALA A 193 3.85 10.20 0.19
CA ALA A 193 5.08 9.79 -0.49
C ALA A 193 4.96 8.33 -0.98
N PRO A 194 4.45 8.08 -2.20
CA PRO A 194 4.10 6.73 -2.65
C PRO A 194 5.29 5.78 -2.77
N GLU A 195 6.51 6.28 -2.86
CA GLU A 195 7.73 5.48 -2.83
C GLU A 195 8.06 4.92 -1.44
N VAL A 196 7.49 5.47 -0.36
CA VAL A 196 7.84 5.12 1.01
C VAL A 196 6.97 3.97 1.52
N LEU A 197 7.64 2.91 1.98
CA LEU A 197 7.02 1.70 2.52
C LEU A 197 7.43 1.50 3.98
N LEU A 198 6.45 1.24 4.84
CA LEU A 198 6.66 0.69 6.18
C LEU A 198 6.41 -0.82 6.19
N SER A 199 7.28 -1.54 6.90
CA SER A 199 7.08 -2.94 7.24
C SER A 199 7.31 -3.16 8.74
N GLY A 200 6.50 -4.04 9.33
CA GLY A 200 6.55 -4.40 10.74
C GLY A 200 6.57 -5.90 10.90
N SER A 201 7.42 -6.38 11.81
CA SER A 201 7.72 -7.81 11.95
C SER A 201 7.69 -8.27 13.41
N PHE A 202 7.59 -9.59 13.58
CA PHE A 202 7.76 -10.30 14.86
C PHE A 202 9.21 -10.31 15.35
N ASP A 203 10.15 -9.75 14.57
CA ASP A 203 11.49 -9.44 15.04
C ASP A 203 11.54 -8.21 15.97
N GLN A 204 10.37 -7.64 16.28
CA GLN A 204 10.18 -6.49 17.15
C GLN A 204 10.78 -5.22 16.55
N THR A 205 10.73 -5.12 15.22
CA THR A 205 11.23 -3.95 14.51
C THR A 205 10.22 -3.47 13.46
N VAL A 206 10.22 -2.15 13.28
CA VAL A 206 9.55 -1.49 12.17
C VAL A 206 10.63 -0.89 11.28
N VAL A 207 10.52 -1.07 9.98
CA VAL A 207 11.49 -0.57 9.00
C VAL A 207 10.78 0.27 7.95
N LEU A 208 11.34 1.43 7.67
CA LEU A 208 10.96 2.31 6.57
C LEU A 208 11.98 2.18 5.44
N LYS A 209 11.48 1.95 4.23
CA LYS A 209 12.28 1.84 3.00
C LYS A 209 11.74 2.78 1.93
N ASP A 210 12.65 3.34 1.14
CA ASP A 210 12.33 4.03 -0.11
C ASP A 210 12.44 3.02 -1.27
N GLY A 211 11.34 2.81 -1.99
CA GLY A 211 11.27 1.92 -3.13
C GLY A 211 12.14 2.35 -4.32
N ARG A 212 12.54 3.62 -4.42
CA ARG A 212 13.47 4.12 -5.46
C ARG A 212 14.92 3.71 -5.18
N GLN A 213 15.25 3.44 -3.92
CA GLN A 213 16.59 3.00 -3.52
C GLN A 213 16.54 1.74 -2.64
N PRO A 214 16.25 0.56 -3.22
CA PRO A 214 16.15 -0.68 -2.46
C PRO A 214 17.44 -1.05 -1.71
N SER A 215 18.60 -0.58 -2.20
CA SER A 215 19.92 -0.78 -1.61
C SER A 215 20.15 0.00 -0.31
N HIS A 216 19.40 1.07 -0.07
CA HIS A 216 19.54 1.84 1.17
C HIS A 216 19.06 0.98 2.35
N SER A 217 19.77 1.00 3.48
CA SER A 217 19.41 0.20 4.67
C SER A 217 18.01 0.54 5.21
N GLY A 218 17.51 1.74 4.92
CA GLY A 218 16.26 2.24 5.47
C GLY A 218 16.45 2.82 6.87
N PHE A 219 15.35 3.25 7.46
CA PHE A 219 15.28 3.65 8.87
C PHE A 219 14.60 2.54 9.66
N LYS A 220 15.07 2.29 10.88
CA LYS A 220 14.61 1.18 11.70
C LYS A 220 14.26 1.67 13.11
N TRP A 221 13.14 1.19 13.63
CA TRP A 221 12.69 1.43 14.99
C TRP A 221 12.54 0.10 15.71
N SER A 222 13.18 -0.03 16.86
CA SER A 222 12.99 -1.15 17.78
C SER A 222 11.73 -0.92 18.61
N VAL A 223 10.87 -1.93 18.67
CA VAL A 223 9.72 -1.99 19.57
C VAL A 223 9.93 -3.10 20.60
N MET A 224 9.19 -3.09 21.70
CA MET A 224 9.44 -4.00 22.85
C MET A 224 8.61 -5.29 22.79
N SER A 225 7.87 -5.48 21.70
CA SER A 225 6.90 -6.57 21.50
C SER A 225 6.62 -6.73 20.00
N ASP A 226 5.97 -7.83 19.63
CA ASP A 226 5.76 -8.20 18.25
C ASP A 226 4.76 -7.25 17.56
N VAL A 227 5.05 -6.87 16.31
CA VAL A 227 4.23 -5.91 15.57
C VAL A 227 3.01 -6.59 14.95
N GLU A 228 1.82 -6.13 15.31
CA GLU A 228 0.54 -6.67 14.83
C GLU A 228 -0.02 -5.87 13.64
N SER A 229 0.07 -4.54 13.70
CA SER A 229 -0.47 -3.67 12.65
C SER A 229 0.29 -2.33 12.57
N LEU A 230 0.29 -1.77 11.37
CA LEU A 230 0.82 -0.44 11.06
C LEU A 230 -0.27 0.42 10.42
N ALA A 231 -0.25 1.72 10.70
CA ALA A 231 -1.08 2.69 9.99
C ALA A 231 -0.36 4.04 9.92
N TRP A 232 -0.26 4.58 8.71
CA TRP A 232 0.12 5.98 8.50
C TRP A 232 -1.03 6.89 8.90
N ASP A 233 -0.71 8.04 9.49
CA ASP A 233 -1.69 9.10 9.72
C ASP A 233 -2.12 9.69 8.36
N PRO A 234 -3.41 9.63 7.98
CA PRO A 234 -3.88 10.18 6.72
C PRO A 234 -3.84 11.71 6.67
N HIS A 235 -3.74 12.39 7.82
CA HIS A 235 -3.69 13.86 7.92
C HIS A 235 -2.26 14.39 8.12
N CYS A 236 -1.29 13.50 8.33
CA CYS A 236 0.08 13.86 8.65
C CYS A 236 1.08 12.91 7.95
N GLU A 237 1.76 13.40 6.92
CA GLU A 237 2.67 12.61 6.08
C GLU A 237 3.77 11.87 6.85
N HIS A 238 4.25 12.47 7.93
CA HIS A 238 5.43 12.00 8.64
C HIS A 238 5.10 11.18 9.89
N SER A 239 3.83 10.97 10.23
CA SER A 239 3.45 10.22 11.43
C SER A 239 2.83 8.87 11.12
N PHE A 240 3.16 7.88 11.94
CA PHE A 240 2.53 6.56 11.88
C PHE A 240 2.38 5.98 13.29
N VAL A 241 1.48 5.02 13.40
CA VAL A 241 1.27 4.23 14.62
C VAL A 241 1.54 2.75 14.37
N VAL A 242 2.01 2.10 15.43
CA VAL A 242 2.33 0.69 15.49
C VAL A 242 1.53 0.08 16.62
N SER A 243 0.82 -1.01 16.35
CA SER A 243 0.12 -1.79 17.36
C SER A 243 0.91 -3.04 17.69
N LEU A 244 0.97 -3.37 18.98
CA LEU A 244 1.85 -4.42 19.51
C LEU A 244 1.05 -5.55 20.19
N GLU A 245 1.67 -6.72 20.30
CA GLU A 245 1.10 -7.91 20.95
C GLU A 245 0.88 -7.70 22.46
N ASP A 246 1.64 -6.82 23.11
CA ASP A 246 1.53 -6.51 24.55
C ASP A 246 0.31 -5.64 24.94
N GLY A 247 -0.53 -5.28 23.96
CA GLY A 247 -1.71 -4.42 24.19
C GLY A 247 -1.41 -2.92 24.06
N THR A 248 -0.17 -2.54 23.70
CA THR A 248 0.20 -1.15 23.48
C THR A 248 0.07 -0.69 22.03
N VAL A 249 -0.09 0.62 21.87
CA VAL A 249 0.06 1.32 20.59
C VAL A 249 1.10 2.41 20.75
N LYS A 250 2.06 2.48 19.83
CA LYS A 250 3.13 3.48 19.84
C LYS A 250 3.03 4.36 18.60
N GLY A 251 3.15 5.67 18.79
CA GLY A 251 3.21 6.65 17.70
C GLY A 251 4.64 7.09 17.45
N PHE A 252 5.01 7.26 16.17
CA PHE A 252 6.33 7.68 15.74
C PHE A 252 6.23 8.80 14.71
N ASP A 253 7.29 9.61 14.64
CA ASP A 253 7.50 10.62 13.60
C ASP A 253 8.77 10.29 12.83
N ILE A 254 8.66 10.07 11.51
CA ILE A 254 9.79 9.64 10.68
C ILE A 254 10.90 10.68 10.58
N ARG A 255 10.61 11.97 10.81
CA ARG A 255 11.61 13.05 10.73
C ARG A 255 12.60 12.99 11.88
N THR A 256 12.24 12.30 12.97
CA THR A 256 13.14 12.06 14.10
C THR A 256 14.16 10.97 13.79
N ALA A 257 13.98 10.21 12.71
CA ALA A 257 14.87 9.13 12.35
C ALA A 257 16.20 9.67 11.81
N GLN A 258 17.29 9.21 12.40
CA GLN A 258 18.65 9.50 11.93
C GLN A 258 19.20 8.28 11.20
N SER A 259 19.77 8.50 10.03
CA SER A 259 20.41 7.43 9.26
C SER A 259 21.71 7.00 9.94
N GLY A 260 21.87 5.71 10.23
CA GLY A 260 23.16 5.12 10.63
C GLY A 260 23.37 4.85 12.12
N SER A 261 22.35 5.00 12.96
CA SER A 261 22.41 4.51 14.35
C SER A 261 21.34 3.44 14.59
N ASP A 262 21.74 2.35 15.27
CA ASP A 262 20.85 1.46 16.06
C ASP A 262 20.19 2.22 17.23
N SER A 263 20.03 3.55 17.10
CA SER A 263 19.45 4.39 18.12
C SER A 263 18.01 3.96 18.33
N ASP A 264 17.72 3.50 19.54
CA ASP A 264 16.38 3.30 20.06
C ASP A 264 15.60 4.63 19.95
N LEU A 265 15.02 4.88 18.79
CA LEU A 265 14.22 6.07 18.52
C LEU A 265 12.99 6.00 19.42
N LYS A 266 12.96 6.91 20.39
CA LYS A 266 11.88 6.98 21.36
C LYS A 266 10.55 7.28 20.64
N PRO A 267 9.47 6.56 20.95
CA PRO A 267 8.17 6.88 20.40
C PRO A 267 7.70 8.28 20.85
N SER A 268 6.98 8.98 19.97
CA SER A 268 6.35 10.27 20.26
C SER A 268 5.33 10.17 21.39
N PHE A 269 4.56 9.08 21.39
CA PHE A 269 3.65 8.72 22.47
C PHE A 269 3.51 7.21 22.58
N THR A 270 3.02 6.73 23.73
CA THR A 270 2.68 5.32 23.96
C THR A 270 1.35 5.24 24.68
N ILE A 271 0.48 4.37 24.19
CA ILE A 271 -0.86 4.12 24.72
C ILE A 271 -0.89 2.67 25.21
N GLN A 272 -1.25 2.44 26.47
CA GLN A 272 -1.73 1.13 26.89
C GLN A 272 -3.19 1.01 26.44
N ALA A 273 -3.40 0.58 25.20
CA ALA A 273 -4.72 0.62 24.60
C ALA A 273 -5.62 -0.49 25.16
N HIS A 274 -5.08 -1.68 25.38
CA HIS A 274 -5.81 -2.87 25.82
C HIS A 274 -5.11 -3.57 26.98
N ASP A 275 -5.78 -4.59 27.54
CA ASP A 275 -5.24 -5.37 28.66
C ASP A 275 -3.84 -5.90 28.33
N GLN A 276 -2.96 -5.90 29.33
CA GLN A 276 -1.64 -6.49 29.20
C GLN A 276 -1.82 -7.98 28.88
N ASP A 277 -1.09 -8.48 27.88
CA ASP A 277 -1.25 -9.82 27.27
C ASP A 277 -2.42 -9.98 26.28
N LYS A 278 -3.09 -8.89 25.87
CA LYS A 278 -4.09 -8.89 24.80
C LYS A 278 -3.68 -7.97 23.65
N GLY A 279 -3.05 -8.57 22.64
CA GLY A 279 -2.53 -7.87 21.47
C GLY A 279 -3.55 -6.99 20.75
N VAL A 280 -3.09 -5.80 20.37
CA VAL A 280 -3.86 -4.86 19.58
C VAL A 280 -3.76 -5.26 18.12
N SER A 281 -4.75 -6.04 17.70
CA SER A 281 -4.70 -6.73 16.42
C SER A 281 -5.07 -5.90 15.20
N SER A 282 -5.73 -4.76 15.41
CA SER A 282 -6.09 -3.87 14.32
C SER A 282 -6.14 -2.43 14.81
N ILE A 283 -5.71 -1.53 13.94
CA ILE A 283 -5.75 -0.09 14.14
C ILE A 283 -6.24 0.56 12.85
N SER A 284 -6.98 1.65 12.98
CA SER A 284 -7.44 2.43 11.84
C SER A 284 -7.63 3.88 12.24
N TYR A 285 -7.06 4.80 11.46
CA TYR A 285 -7.36 6.22 11.56
C TYR A 285 -8.74 6.53 10.97
N ASN A 286 -9.34 7.61 11.45
CA ASN A 286 -10.43 8.26 10.76
C ASN A 286 -9.88 9.10 9.60
N ILE A 287 -10.33 8.83 8.37
CA ILE A 287 -9.91 9.56 7.18
C ILE A 287 -10.55 10.95 7.08
N SER A 288 -11.74 11.15 7.65
CA SER A 288 -12.48 12.41 7.55
C SER A 288 -12.12 13.42 8.65
N ALA A 289 -11.72 12.94 9.82
CA ALA A 289 -11.41 13.76 10.97
C ALA A 289 -10.01 13.43 11.52
N PRO A 290 -9.14 14.45 11.73
CA PRO A 290 -7.81 14.24 12.27
C PRO A 290 -7.85 13.77 13.72
N ASN A 291 -6.71 13.24 14.20
CA ASN A 291 -6.47 12.81 15.57
C ASN A 291 -7.37 11.69 16.12
N LEU A 292 -8.25 11.08 15.31
CA LEU A 292 -9.10 9.98 15.75
C LEU A 292 -8.54 8.64 15.31
N LEU A 293 -8.32 7.75 16.28
CA LEU A 293 -7.82 6.39 16.07
C LEU A 293 -8.76 5.36 16.70
N ALA A 294 -9.09 4.33 15.95
CA ALA A 294 -9.78 3.14 16.47
C ALA A 294 -8.77 2.00 16.69
N THR A 295 -8.89 1.29 17.81
CA THR A 295 -8.08 0.11 18.15
C THR A 295 -9.00 -1.07 18.43
N GLY A 296 -8.64 -2.26 17.93
CA GLY A 296 -9.37 -3.50 18.18
C GLY A 296 -8.44 -4.60 18.69
N SER A 297 -8.80 -5.25 19.79
CA SER A 297 -7.96 -6.24 20.48
C SER A 297 -8.63 -7.60 20.65
N MET A 298 -7.81 -8.60 20.97
CA MET A 298 -8.21 -9.94 21.40
C MET A 298 -8.99 -9.96 22.72
N ASP A 299 -9.02 -8.85 23.46
CA ASP A 299 -9.88 -8.67 24.63
C ASP A 299 -11.39 -8.55 24.28
N LYS A 300 -11.73 -8.62 22.99
CA LYS A 300 -13.07 -8.49 22.43
C LYS A 300 -13.64 -7.08 22.55
N THR A 301 -12.78 -6.07 22.67
CA THR A 301 -13.18 -4.66 22.74
C THR A 301 -12.62 -3.87 21.56
N VAL A 302 -13.34 -2.81 21.22
CA VAL A 302 -12.93 -1.77 20.29
C VAL A 302 -12.92 -0.45 21.06
N LYS A 303 -11.83 0.29 20.98
CA LYS A 303 -11.67 1.59 21.64
C LYS A 303 -11.44 2.68 20.61
N LEU A 304 -11.93 3.87 20.92
CA LEU A 304 -11.73 5.10 20.15
C LEU A 304 -10.86 6.05 20.96
N TRP A 305 -9.87 6.63 20.29
CA TRP A 305 -8.85 7.47 20.88
C TRP A 305 -8.79 8.82 20.17
N GLU A 306 -8.57 9.86 20.96
CA GLU A 306 -8.15 11.17 20.48
C GLU A 306 -6.63 11.27 20.67
N LEU A 307 -5.90 11.74 19.66
CA LEU A 307 -4.42 11.80 19.65
C LEU A 307 -3.88 13.23 19.59
N THR A 308 -4.69 14.21 19.99
CA THR A 308 -4.33 15.64 19.93
C THR A 308 -3.02 15.90 20.69
N ASN A 309 -2.09 16.61 20.05
CA ASN A 309 -0.79 17.00 20.61
C ASN A 309 0.09 15.85 21.14
N ASN A 310 -0.04 14.63 20.60
CA ASN A 310 0.63 13.44 21.15
C ASN A 310 0.23 13.10 22.59
N GLU A 311 -0.92 13.60 23.05
CA GLU A 311 -1.52 13.29 24.36
C GLU A 311 -2.77 12.42 24.15
N PRO A 312 -2.59 11.10 24.01
CA PRO A 312 -3.67 10.20 23.67
C PRO A 312 -4.69 10.05 24.80
N SER A 313 -5.97 10.21 24.50
CA SER A 313 -7.08 10.04 25.44
C SER A 313 -8.12 9.04 24.90
N CYS A 314 -8.69 8.21 25.77
CA CYS A 314 -9.73 7.25 25.38
C CYS A 314 -11.10 7.95 25.39
N ILE A 315 -11.73 8.05 24.23
CA ILE A 315 -13.05 8.69 24.05
C ILE A 315 -14.16 7.69 24.35
N ALA A 316 -14.02 6.47 23.83
CA ALA A 316 -15.05 5.44 23.95
C ALA A 316 -14.44 4.05 23.99
N SER A 317 -15.10 3.14 24.70
CA SER A 317 -14.77 1.72 24.74
C SER A 317 -16.06 0.94 24.54
N HIS A 318 -16.06 0.05 23.56
CA HIS A 318 -17.21 -0.78 23.23
C HIS A 318 -16.81 -2.25 23.19
N LYS A 319 -17.62 -3.10 23.83
CA LYS A 319 -17.47 -4.55 23.79
C LYS A 319 -18.56 -5.12 22.89
N PRO A 320 -18.33 -5.24 21.57
CA PRO A 320 -19.34 -5.80 20.68
C PRO A 320 -19.71 -7.20 21.14
N LYS A 321 -21.02 -7.51 21.19
CA LYS A 321 -21.53 -8.87 21.40
C LYS A 321 -21.34 -9.73 20.14
N ALA A 322 -20.16 -9.66 19.53
CA ALA A 322 -19.78 -10.56 18.45
C ALA A 322 -19.35 -11.89 19.10
N GLY A 323 -19.79 -13.00 18.51
CA GLY A 323 -19.33 -14.33 18.91
C GLY A 323 -17.81 -14.47 18.74
N ALA A 324 -17.22 -15.55 19.26
CA ALA A 324 -15.87 -15.89 18.87
C ALA A 324 -15.85 -16.10 17.34
N VAL A 325 -14.98 -15.38 16.65
CA VAL A 325 -14.61 -15.69 15.26
C VAL A 325 -13.61 -16.83 15.32
#